data_AF-A0A2N0NK02-F1
#
_entry.id   AF-A0A2N0NK02-F1
#
_cell.length_a   1.000
_cell.length_b   1.000
_cell.length_c   1.000
_cell.angle_alpha   90.00
_cell.angle_beta   90.00
_cell.angle_gamma   90.00
#
_symmetry.space_group_name_H-M   'P 1'
#
loop_
_entity.id
_entity.type
_entity.pdbx_description
1 polymer ?
#
loop_
_entity_poly.entity_id
_entity_poly.type
_entity_poly.pdbx_seq_one_letter_code
_entity_poly.pdbx_strand_id
1 'polypeptide(L)'
;MSKINPIILSDIETISDDETISEDEYSEKDEQNFNENEEPIAFFTKYLSVPEVIHSALPIEYPKTSPQGVATIFNITGWANPMACFNDIQYSNNGTGGSTTIQNCPYLGVSVKKDVRKCQGIKHCSFADPNFINEQHNEVDMESETFIKLNQHKYNNNKKVKTYIFYLAAKSTTCKYKVNNQFCNDQAKLRKIIINGGEEFFIGCDKWIRGEKWHRYIKVQEEIDLELLRDLFQGRDVPPPPPEHTPVGIRDELQTMIQNIITSDDSVTPRSIIAKNNSINATFDKDTLSEVHASLNNVDKLRTLVAKCYKNMHPYGQGNLGVMHSVQCKKFDMHNYVRRIEQFEDGQTLILCMLDFQAKALQNLK
;
A
#
# COMPACT_ATOMS: atom_id res chain seq x y z
N MET A 1 -14.35 -43.24 -23.15
CA MET A 1 -12.94 -43.66 -23.04
C MET A 1 -12.06 -42.49 -23.42
N SER A 2 -11.58 -41.79 -22.40
CA SER A 2 -10.60 -40.71 -22.52
C SER A 2 -9.28 -41.29 -23.02
N LYS A 3 -8.72 -40.72 -24.08
CA LYS A 3 -7.31 -40.90 -24.44
C LYS A 3 -6.66 -39.52 -24.46
N ILE A 4 -6.05 -39.23 -23.32
CA ILE A 4 -4.95 -38.28 -23.15
C ILE A 4 -3.87 -38.64 -24.18
N ASN A 5 -3.31 -37.63 -24.83
CA ASN A 5 -1.97 -37.71 -25.39
C ASN A 5 -1.27 -36.35 -25.27
N PRO A 6 0.07 -36.36 -25.18
CA PRO A 6 0.80 -35.58 -24.19
C PRO A 6 1.43 -34.31 -24.78
N ILE A 7 1.68 -33.36 -23.89
CA ILE A 7 2.54 -32.20 -24.15
C ILE A 7 3.96 -32.73 -24.34
N ILE A 8 4.48 -32.64 -25.57
CA ILE A 8 5.89 -32.81 -25.87
C ILE A 8 6.52 -31.41 -25.79
N LEU A 9 7.36 -31.21 -24.77
CA LEU A 9 8.35 -30.15 -24.72
C LEU A 9 9.41 -30.47 -25.78
N SER A 10 9.61 -29.57 -26.75
CA SER A 10 10.77 -29.62 -27.65
C SER A 10 11.72 -28.48 -27.34
N ASP A 11 12.99 -28.86 -27.31
CA ASP A 11 14.14 -28.13 -26.82
C ASP A 11 14.42 -26.80 -27.53
N ILE A 12 15.07 -25.93 -26.77
CA ILE A 12 15.71 -24.69 -27.26
C ILE A 12 16.80 -25.09 -28.25
N GLU A 13 16.56 -24.84 -29.54
CA GLU A 13 17.63 -24.82 -30.52
C GLU A 13 18.46 -23.56 -30.30
N THR A 14 19.70 -23.77 -29.85
CA THR A 14 20.82 -22.84 -29.97
C THR A 14 20.98 -22.40 -31.42
N ILE A 15 20.87 -21.09 -31.68
CA ILE A 15 21.41 -20.47 -32.88
C ILE A 15 22.57 -19.55 -32.46
N SER A 16 23.69 -19.86 -33.10
CA SER A 16 25.01 -19.26 -33.09
C SER A 16 25.00 -17.74 -33.33
N ASP A 17 26.02 -17.09 -32.78
CA ASP A 17 26.44 -15.73 -33.09
C ASP A 17 26.74 -15.53 -34.59
N ASP A 18 26.55 -14.27 -35.00
CA ASP A 18 27.07 -13.59 -36.18
C ASP A 18 26.23 -13.65 -37.47
N GLU A 19 25.21 -12.78 -37.58
CA GLU A 19 24.96 -12.03 -38.81
C GLU A 19 24.42 -10.62 -38.45
N THR A 20 25.19 -9.60 -38.80
CA THR A 20 24.79 -8.18 -38.87
C THR A 20 23.53 -8.01 -39.72
N ILE A 21 22.44 -7.49 -39.16
CA ILE A 21 21.26 -7.07 -39.92
C ILE A 21 20.92 -5.61 -39.59
N SER A 22 20.79 -4.85 -40.67
CA SER A 22 20.53 -3.43 -40.81
C SER A 22 19.19 -2.97 -40.23
N GLU A 23 19.18 -1.70 -39.81
CA GLU A 23 17.96 -0.90 -39.55
C GLU A 23 17.07 -0.95 -40.79
N ASP A 24 15.96 -1.71 -40.73
CA ASP A 24 14.70 -1.51 -41.45
C ASP A 24 13.89 -2.81 -41.41
N GLU A 25 13.27 -3.13 -40.27
CA GLU A 25 12.03 -3.91 -40.20
C GLU A 25 11.54 -3.98 -38.74
N TYR A 26 10.70 -3.04 -38.34
CA TYR A 26 9.66 -3.34 -37.35
C TYR A 26 8.36 -2.78 -37.87
N SER A 27 7.52 -3.72 -38.31
CA SER A 27 6.22 -3.50 -38.91
C SER A 27 5.22 -2.94 -37.91
N GLU A 28 4.54 -1.88 -38.34
CA GLU A 28 3.30 -1.36 -37.77
C GLU A 28 2.26 -2.48 -37.70
N LYS A 29 1.66 -2.67 -36.52
CA LYS A 29 0.28 -3.09 -36.32
C LYS A 29 -0.05 -2.99 -34.83
N ASP A 30 -0.69 -1.89 -34.48
CA ASP A 30 -1.82 -1.83 -33.56
C ASP A 30 -2.42 -0.42 -33.67
N GLU A 31 -3.31 -0.23 -34.64
CA GLU A 31 -4.24 0.91 -34.66
C GLU A 31 -5.19 0.76 -33.46
N GLN A 32 -4.84 1.37 -32.34
CA GLN A 32 -5.80 1.64 -31.26
C GLN A 32 -6.12 3.14 -31.31
N ASN A 33 -7.40 3.46 -31.45
CA ASN A 33 -8.00 4.80 -31.50
C ASN A 33 -7.25 5.81 -30.63
N PHE A 34 -6.42 6.64 -31.26
CA PHE A 34 -5.87 7.83 -30.66
C PHE A 34 -7.00 8.85 -30.57
N ASN A 35 -7.21 9.40 -29.37
CA ASN A 35 -8.03 10.59 -29.21
C ASN A 35 -7.21 11.75 -29.80
N GLU A 36 -7.47 12.13 -31.06
CA GLU A 36 -6.67 13.09 -31.86
C GLU A 36 -6.65 14.54 -31.30
N ASN A 37 -7.24 14.80 -30.14
CA ASN A 37 -7.53 16.16 -29.66
C ASN A 37 -6.64 16.68 -28.51
N GLU A 38 -5.62 15.95 -28.08
CA GLU A 38 -4.67 16.46 -27.07
C GLU A 38 -3.25 16.49 -27.63
N GLU A 39 -2.73 17.70 -27.88
CA GLU A 39 -1.33 17.88 -28.24
C GLU A 39 -0.42 17.38 -27.10
N PRO A 40 0.70 16.69 -27.41
CA PRO A 40 1.62 16.22 -26.40
C PRO A 40 2.25 17.40 -25.63
N ILE A 41 2.20 17.33 -24.30
CA ILE A 41 2.71 18.39 -23.41
C ILE A 41 4.24 18.32 -23.28
N ALA A 42 4.85 17.15 -23.46
CA ALA A 42 6.30 16.97 -23.28
C ALA A 42 6.92 15.98 -24.27
N PHE A 43 8.13 16.30 -24.75
CA PHE A 43 8.95 15.45 -25.62
C PHE A 43 10.25 15.03 -24.93
N PHE A 44 10.42 13.73 -24.70
CA PHE A 44 11.65 13.16 -24.15
C PHE A 44 12.62 12.69 -25.23
N THR A 45 12.11 12.37 -26.42
CA THR A 45 12.86 12.19 -27.67
C THR A 45 12.01 12.67 -28.86
N LYS A 46 12.55 12.59 -30.09
CA LYS A 46 11.78 12.82 -31.32
C LYS A 46 10.54 11.93 -31.46
N TYR A 47 10.56 10.75 -30.83
CA TYR A 47 9.53 9.71 -30.97
C TYR A 47 8.85 9.35 -29.64
N LEU A 48 9.27 9.96 -28.53
CA LEU A 48 8.73 9.70 -27.21
C LEU A 48 8.17 11.00 -26.64
N SER A 49 6.86 11.13 -26.71
CA SER A 49 6.11 12.23 -26.12
C SER A 49 5.08 11.69 -25.13
N VAL A 50 4.65 12.55 -24.22
CA VAL A 50 3.58 12.26 -23.26
C VAL A 50 2.66 13.47 -23.12
N PRO A 51 1.35 13.24 -22.93
CA PRO A 51 0.38 14.29 -22.63
C PRO A 51 0.42 14.73 -21.17
N GLU A 52 1.05 13.97 -20.27
CA GLU A 52 1.03 14.28 -18.84
C GLU A 52 2.42 14.11 -18.21
N VAL A 53 2.84 15.13 -17.44
CA VAL A 53 4.06 15.09 -16.62
C VAL A 53 3.73 15.37 -15.16
N ILE A 54 4.03 14.39 -14.31
CA ILE A 54 3.80 14.43 -12.86
C ILE A 54 5.15 14.66 -12.16
N HIS A 55 5.21 15.67 -11.30
CA HIS A 55 6.37 15.89 -10.44
C HIS A 55 6.10 15.39 -9.03
N SER A 56 6.98 14.52 -8.52
CA SER A 56 6.89 13.94 -7.18
C SER A 56 8.22 14.14 -6.44
N ALA A 57 8.15 14.41 -5.13
CA ALA A 57 9.35 14.49 -4.31
C ALA A 57 9.99 13.11 -4.04
N LEU A 58 9.21 12.03 -4.19
CA LEU A 58 9.60 10.66 -3.86
C LEU A 58 9.25 9.69 -5.02
N PRO A 59 9.99 8.58 -5.19
CA PRO A 59 9.58 7.52 -6.09
C PRO A 59 8.19 7.00 -5.74
N ILE A 60 7.36 6.78 -6.75
CA ILE A 60 5.99 6.27 -6.62
C ILE A 60 6.01 4.78 -6.97
N GLU A 61 5.49 3.94 -6.09
CA GLU A 61 5.49 2.48 -6.31
C GLU A 61 4.53 2.02 -7.39
N TYR A 62 3.39 2.71 -7.49
CA TYR A 62 2.40 2.55 -8.54
C TYR A 62 2.25 3.87 -9.28
N PRO A 63 3.20 4.24 -10.15
CA PRO A 63 3.07 5.44 -10.98
C PRO A 63 1.79 5.37 -11.81
N LYS A 64 1.18 6.54 -12.07
CA LYS A 64 0.06 6.62 -13.00
C LYS A 64 0.47 6.08 -14.37
N THR A 65 -0.42 5.34 -15.00
CA THR A 65 -0.25 4.77 -16.33
C THR A 65 -1.33 5.28 -17.27
N SER A 66 -1.00 5.44 -18.54
CA SER A 66 -1.98 5.81 -19.57
C SER A 66 -1.57 5.13 -20.88
N PRO A 67 -2.53 4.71 -21.73
CA PRO A 67 -2.24 4.29 -23.10
C PRO A 67 -1.51 5.39 -23.90
N GLN A 68 -1.78 6.66 -23.61
CA GLN A 68 -1.11 7.81 -24.23
C GLN A 68 0.25 8.14 -23.58
N GLY A 69 0.63 7.43 -22.51
CA GLY A 69 1.85 7.66 -21.75
C GLY A 69 1.70 8.70 -20.63
N VAL A 70 2.47 8.53 -19.56
CA VAL A 70 2.61 9.50 -18.46
C VAL A 70 4.08 9.52 -18.05
N ALA A 71 4.65 10.70 -17.86
CA ALA A 71 5.98 10.83 -17.26
C ALA A 71 5.85 11.19 -15.78
N THR A 72 6.57 10.47 -14.92
CA THR A 72 6.70 10.84 -13.50
C THR A 72 8.16 11.19 -13.21
N ILE A 73 8.38 12.40 -12.70
CA ILE A 73 9.70 12.95 -12.40
C ILE A 73 9.85 13.01 -10.88
N PHE A 74 10.94 12.43 -10.36
CA PHE A 74 11.23 12.47 -8.94
C PHE A 74 12.72 12.57 -8.64
N ASN A 75 13.04 13.10 -7.46
CA ASN A 75 14.40 13.31 -7.02
C ASN A 75 14.97 12.06 -6.34
N ILE A 76 16.14 11.60 -6.81
CA ILE A 76 16.90 10.48 -6.24
C ILE A 76 18.21 10.93 -5.57
N THR A 77 18.36 12.22 -5.27
CA THR A 77 19.54 12.75 -4.56
C THR A 77 19.75 11.97 -3.27
N GLY A 78 20.98 11.52 -3.04
CA GLY A 78 21.35 10.70 -1.87
C GLY A 78 21.23 9.18 -2.06
N TRP A 79 20.76 8.71 -3.23
CA TRP A 79 20.74 7.28 -3.53
C TRP A 79 22.12 6.79 -3.94
N ALA A 80 22.62 5.74 -3.28
CA ALA A 80 23.91 5.14 -3.61
C ALA A 80 23.94 4.52 -5.02
N ASN A 81 22.80 4.01 -5.49
CA ASN A 81 22.62 3.50 -6.84
C ASN A 81 21.31 4.04 -7.43
N PRO A 82 21.36 4.90 -8.46
CA PRO A 82 20.17 5.40 -9.16
C PRO A 82 19.24 4.28 -9.65
N MET A 83 19.78 3.14 -10.09
CA MET A 83 19.00 2.00 -10.59
C MET A 83 18.20 1.29 -9.51
N ALA A 84 18.49 1.55 -8.22
CA ALA A 84 17.69 0.98 -7.15
C ALA A 84 16.25 1.51 -7.16
N CYS A 85 15.96 2.62 -7.88
CA CYS A 85 14.61 3.18 -7.97
C CYS A 85 13.60 2.19 -8.55
N PHE A 86 14.03 1.30 -9.44
CA PHE A 86 13.18 0.28 -10.05
C PHE A 86 12.70 -0.77 -9.04
N ASN A 87 13.47 -1.05 -7.98
CA ASN A 87 13.01 -1.95 -6.92
C ASN A 87 11.81 -1.39 -6.16
N ASP A 88 11.64 -0.07 -6.21
CA ASP A 88 10.55 0.64 -5.56
C ASP A 88 9.38 0.91 -6.54
N ILE A 89 9.46 0.51 -7.82
CA ILE A 89 8.39 0.63 -8.83
C ILE A 89 7.85 -0.77 -9.19
N GLN A 90 6.61 -1.06 -8.80
CA GLN A 90 6.05 -2.40 -8.86
C GLN A 90 6.04 -3.00 -10.27
N TYR A 91 5.66 -2.20 -11.27
CA TYR A 91 5.56 -2.66 -12.67
C TYR A 91 6.92 -3.03 -13.29
N SER A 92 8.04 -2.60 -12.68
CA SER A 92 9.38 -2.76 -13.24
C SER A 92 10.16 -3.95 -12.66
N ASN A 93 9.62 -4.61 -11.63
CA ASN A 93 10.27 -5.72 -10.95
C ASN A 93 10.57 -6.88 -11.93
N ASN A 94 11.84 -7.29 -12.00
CA ASN A 94 12.36 -8.38 -12.83
C ASN A 94 12.27 -8.19 -14.36
N GLY A 95 11.87 -7.02 -14.86
CA GLY A 95 11.83 -6.79 -16.30
C GLY A 95 13.24 -6.66 -16.88
N THR A 96 13.59 -7.44 -17.90
CA THR A 96 14.79 -7.18 -18.71
C THR A 96 14.50 -6.07 -19.71
N GLY A 97 15.51 -5.27 -20.04
CA GLY A 97 15.38 -4.33 -21.14
C GLY A 97 16.66 -3.60 -21.48
N GLY A 98 16.60 -2.80 -22.54
CA GLY A 98 17.75 -2.10 -23.10
C GLY A 98 18.01 -0.78 -22.40
N SER A 99 19.29 -0.45 -22.26
CA SER A 99 19.77 0.87 -21.83
C SER A 99 20.40 1.58 -23.03
N THR A 100 19.95 2.78 -23.32
CA THR A 100 20.57 3.66 -24.34
C THR A 100 20.90 5.02 -23.75
N THR A 101 21.81 5.75 -24.38
CA THR A 101 22.14 7.13 -23.99
C THR A 101 21.47 8.10 -24.95
N ILE A 102 20.79 9.10 -24.42
CA ILE A 102 20.21 10.21 -25.17
C ILE A 102 21.07 11.43 -24.90
N GLN A 103 21.74 11.95 -25.92
CA GLN A 103 22.68 13.07 -25.77
C GLN A 103 21.96 14.38 -25.39
N ASN A 104 20.80 14.65 -25.98
CA ASN A 104 20.02 15.86 -25.71
C ASN A 104 18.54 15.49 -25.53
N CYS A 105 18.12 15.26 -24.29
CA CYS A 105 16.69 15.10 -23.99
C CYS A 105 15.98 16.45 -24.15
N PRO A 106 14.98 16.61 -25.04
CA PRO A 106 14.34 17.90 -25.26
C PRO A 106 13.65 18.46 -24.00
N TYR A 107 13.02 17.59 -23.20
CA TYR A 107 12.37 18.00 -21.96
C TYR A 107 13.35 18.43 -20.85
N LEU A 108 14.45 17.69 -20.67
CA LEU A 108 15.39 17.93 -19.57
C LEU A 108 16.57 18.84 -19.94
N GLY A 109 16.79 19.09 -21.23
CA GLY A 109 17.89 19.92 -21.73
C GLY A 109 19.30 19.34 -21.50
N VAL A 110 19.41 18.09 -21.04
CA VAL A 110 20.67 17.43 -20.69
C VAL A 110 20.76 16.03 -21.27
N SER A 111 21.97 15.46 -21.27
CA SER A 111 22.18 14.06 -21.61
C SER A 111 21.64 13.14 -20.52
N VAL A 112 20.91 12.11 -20.93
CA VAL A 112 20.26 11.15 -20.01
C VAL A 112 20.50 9.71 -20.43
N LYS A 113 20.41 8.79 -19.47
CA LYS A 113 20.30 7.36 -19.74
C LYS A 113 18.82 6.98 -19.81
N LYS A 114 18.44 6.29 -20.88
CA LYS A 114 17.10 5.73 -21.07
C LYS A 114 17.17 4.23 -20.84
N ASP A 115 16.49 3.79 -19.79
CA ASP A 115 16.23 2.39 -19.53
C ASP A 115 14.79 2.06 -19.92
N VAL A 116 14.62 1.05 -20.77
CA VAL A 116 13.29 0.54 -21.15
C VAL A 116 13.02 -0.73 -20.35
N ARG A 117 11.81 -0.88 -19.80
CA ARG A 117 11.37 -2.10 -19.10
C ARG A 117 9.98 -2.49 -19.60
N LYS A 118 9.75 -3.78 -19.76
CA LYS A 118 8.41 -4.33 -20.06
C LYS A 118 7.71 -4.69 -18.75
N CYS A 119 6.49 -4.19 -18.56
CA CYS A 119 5.64 -4.54 -17.43
C CYS A 119 5.46 -6.07 -17.36
N GLN A 120 5.75 -6.66 -16.19
CA GLN A 120 5.60 -8.10 -15.94
C GLN A 120 4.27 -8.45 -15.26
N GLY A 121 3.33 -7.48 -15.22
CA GLY A 121 2.08 -7.58 -14.47
C GLY A 121 2.25 -7.24 -12.99
N ILE A 122 1.20 -7.54 -12.21
CA ILE A 122 1.15 -7.29 -10.77
C ILE A 122 1.20 -8.62 -10.02
N LYS A 123 1.92 -8.64 -8.89
CA LYS A 123 1.79 -9.73 -7.92
C LYS A 123 0.54 -9.47 -7.09
N HIS A 124 -0.38 -10.42 -7.08
CA HIS A 124 -1.56 -10.36 -6.22
C HIS A 124 -1.57 -11.54 -5.25
N CYS A 125 -2.31 -11.38 -4.15
CA CYS A 125 -2.56 -12.47 -3.23
C CYS A 125 -3.37 -13.57 -3.93
N SER A 126 -3.01 -14.84 -3.71
CA SER A 126 -3.76 -15.99 -4.25
C SER A 126 -5.19 -16.10 -3.70
N PHE A 127 -5.47 -15.40 -2.60
CA PHE A 127 -6.77 -15.33 -1.94
C PHE A 127 -7.49 -13.99 -2.16
N ALA A 128 -6.96 -13.12 -3.03
CA ALA A 128 -7.65 -11.89 -3.39
C ALA A 128 -8.93 -12.21 -4.17
N ASP A 129 -9.97 -11.39 -3.96
CA ASP A 129 -11.24 -11.56 -4.68
C ASP A 129 -10.99 -11.45 -6.20
N PRO A 130 -11.43 -12.43 -7.01
CA PRO A 130 -11.26 -12.37 -8.46
C PRO A 130 -11.84 -11.10 -9.09
N ASN A 131 -12.89 -10.52 -8.50
CA ASN A 131 -13.46 -9.27 -9.01
C ASN A 131 -12.46 -8.12 -8.87
N PHE A 132 -11.71 -8.05 -7.78
CA PHE A 132 -10.67 -7.03 -7.59
C PHE A 132 -9.41 -7.29 -8.43
N ILE A 133 -9.08 -8.55 -8.69
CA ILE A 133 -7.93 -8.90 -9.55
C ILE A 133 -8.17 -8.43 -11.00
N ASN A 134 -9.42 -8.53 -11.47
CA ASN A 134 -9.79 -8.21 -12.84
C ASN A 134 -10.18 -6.74 -13.05
N GLU A 135 -10.25 -5.93 -11.99
CA GLU A 135 -10.52 -4.50 -12.10
C GLU A 135 -9.31 -3.77 -12.70
N GLN A 136 -9.57 -2.98 -13.75
CA GLN A 136 -8.56 -2.12 -14.35
C GLN A 136 -8.50 -0.80 -13.61
N HIS A 137 -7.28 -0.39 -13.25
CA HIS A 137 -7.01 0.93 -12.71
C HIS A 137 -5.71 1.46 -13.29
N ASN A 138 -5.69 2.76 -13.55
CA ASN A 138 -4.57 3.46 -14.17
C ASN A 138 -3.80 4.31 -13.16
N GLU A 139 -4.33 4.48 -11.95
CA GLU A 139 -3.71 5.16 -10.83
C GLU A 139 -4.28 4.62 -9.53
N VAL A 140 -3.55 4.84 -8.44
CA VAL A 140 -4.05 4.56 -7.10
C VAL A 140 -4.84 5.76 -6.61
N ASP A 141 -6.17 5.66 -6.69
CA ASP A 141 -7.09 6.62 -6.11
C ASP A 141 -7.71 6.07 -4.83
N MET A 142 -7.34 6.70 -3.70
CA MET A 142 -7.79 6.33 -2.36
C MET A 142 -9.23 6.79 -2.08
N GLU A 143 -9.79 7.64 -2.93
CA GLU A 143 -11.18 8.11 -2.87
C GLU A 143 -12.08 7.36 -3.86
N SER A 144 -11.50 6.52 -4.71
CA SER A 144 -12.24 5.71 -5.68
C SER A 144 -13.26 4.80 -4.99
N GLU A 145 -14.39 4.58 -5.66
CA GLU A 145 -15.39 3.62 -5.19
C GLU A 145 -14.79 2.23 -4.96
N THR A 146 -13.83 1.80 -5.78
CA THR A 146 -13.11 0.53 -5.61
C THR A 146 -12.35 0.50 -4.30
N PHE A 147 -11.57 1.54 -3.99
CA PHE A 147 -10.81 1.60 -2.74
C PHE A 147 -11.73 1.73 -1.51
N ILE A 148 -12.83 2.47 -1.65
CA ILE A 148 -13.88 2.56 -0.63
C ILE A 148 -14.53 1.18 -0.42
N LYS A 149 -14.90 0.45 -1.47
CA LYS A 149 -15.47 -0.91 -1.41
C LYS A 149 -14.50 -1.90 -0.77
N LEU A 150 -13.20 -1.85 -1.10
CA LEU A 150 -12.16 -2.63 -0.44
C LEU A 150 -12.09 -2.34 1.07
N ASN A 151 -12.20 -1.07 1.46
CA ASN A 151 -12.23 -0.68 2.87
C ASN A 151 -13.60 -0.94 3.55
N GLN A 152 -14.71 -0.99 2.83
CA GLN A 152 -16.02 -1.38 3.34
C GLN A 152 -16.12 -2.90 3.55
N HIS A 153 -15.52 -3.70 2.65
CA HIS A 153 -15.32 -5.14 2.87
C HIS A 153 -14.51 -5.42 4.14
N LYS A 154 -13.64 -4.49 4.56
CA LYS A 154 -12.95 -4.49 5.87
C LYS A 154 -13.91 -4.40 7.06
N TYR A 155 -15.03 -3.69 6.93
CA TYR A 155 -16.09 -3.62 7.96
C TYR A 155 -17.02 -4.84 7.93
N ASN A 156 -17.35 -5.39 6.76
CA ASN A 156 -18.07 -6.68 6.68
C ASN A 156 -17.20 -7.86 7.16
N ASN A 157 -15.88 -7.78 6.95
CA ASN A 157 -14.91 -8.68 7.58
C ASN A 157 -14.94 -8.57 9.11
N ASN A 158 -15.36 -7.45 9.71
CA ASN A 158 -15.51 -7.36 11.16
C ASN A 158 -16.58 -8.35 11.67
N LYS A 159 -17.75 -8.43 11.01
CA LYS A 159 -18.81 -9.39 11.39
C LYS A 159 -18.37 -10.83 11.21
N LYS A 160 -17.73 -11.15 10.07
CA LYS A 160 -17.19 -12.48 9.79
C LYS A 160 -16.08 -12.85 10.80
N VAL A 161 -15.09 -11.98 10.99
CA VAL A 161 -13.97 -12.18 11.94
C VAL A 161 -14.48 -12.34 13.37
N LYS A 162 -15.40 -11.48 13.82
CA LYS A 162 -16.09 -11.64 15.12
C LYS A 162 -16.78 -12.99 15.23
N THR A 163 -17.41 -13.46 14.16
CA THR A 163 -18.06 -14.78 14.11
C THR A 163 -17.06 -15.93 14.22
N TYR A 164 -15.90 -15.84 13.55
CA TYR A 164 -14.82 -16.83 13.70
C TYR A 164 -14.24 -16.85 15.11
N ILE A 165 -13.92 -15.68 15.67
CA ILE A 165 -13.39 -15.56 17.03
C ILE A 165 -14.40 -16.12 18.04
N PHE A 166 -15.67 -15.76 17.88
CA PHE A 166 -16.78 -16.26 18.71
C PHE A 166 -16.92 -17.78 18.59
N TYR A 167 -16.85 -18.34 17.39
CA TYR A 167 -16.90 -19.80 17.15
C TYR A 167 -15.73 -20.53 17.82
N LEU A 168 -14.49 -20.05 17.66
CA LEU A 168 -13.30 -20.65 18.26
C LEU A 168 -13.35 -20.56 19.80
N ALA A 169 -13.78 -19.43 20.36
CA ALA A 169 -14.00 -19.26 21.79
C ALA A 169 -15.09 -20.20 22.32
N ALA A 170 -16.19 -20.36 21.58
CA ALA A 170 -17.28 -21.24 21.94
C ALA A 170 -16.89 -22.73 21.92
N LYS A 171 -16.03 -23.13 20.96
CA LYS A 171 -15.47 -24.49 20.88
C LYS A 171 -14.49 -24.80 22.02
N SER A 172 -13.62 -23.85 22.38
CA SER A 172 -12.61 -24.01 23.43
C SER A 172 -13.18 -23.91 24.84
N THR A 173 -14.30 -23.20 25.03
CA THR A 173 -15.01 -23.14 26.32
C THR A 173 -15.47 -24.55 26.72
N THR A 174 -15.15 -25.01 27.93
CA THR A 174 -15.62 -26.32 28.44
C THR A 174 -16.97 -26.21 29.14
N CYS A 175 -17.75 -27.31 29.18
CA CYS A 175 -19.00 -27.32 29.93
C CYS A 175 -18.70 -27.54 31.42
N LYS A 176 -19.26 -26.69 32.29
CA LYS A 176 -19.03 -26.76 33.75
C LYS A 176 -19.99 -27.70 34.48
N TYR A 177 -20.95 -28.27 33.76
CA TYR A 177 -21.90 -29.22 34.34
C TYR A 177 -21.19 -30.50 34.78
N LYS A 178 -21.56 -31.00 35.97
CA LYS A 178 -20.96 -32.16 36.59
C LYS A 178 -22.04 -33.10 37.10
N VAL A 179 -21.97 -34.38 36.73
CA VAL A 179 -22.81 -35.46 37.27
C VAL A 179 -21.89 -36.55 37.80
N ASN A 180 -22.11 -37.02 39.03
CA ASN A 180 -21.32 -38.10 39.63
C ASN A 180 -19.79 -37.90 39.50
N ASN A 181 -19.33 -36.68 39.78
CA ASN A 181 -17.93 -36.27 39.65
C ASN A 181 -17.33 -36.27 38.23
N GLN A 182 -18.11 -36.57 37.18
CA GLN A 182 -17.68 -36.46 35.78
C GLN A 182 -18.19 -35.15 35.16
N PHE A 183 -17.30 -34.45 34.46
CA PHE A 183 -17.65 -33.25 33.70
C PHE A 183 -18.39 -33.62 32.41
N CYS A 184 -19.31 -32.75 31.99
CA CYS A 184 -19.91 -32.81 30.66
C CYS A 184 -18.82 -32.57 29.60
N ASN A 185 -18.33 -33.65 28.99
CA ASN A 185 -17.32 -33.65 27.93
C ASN A 185 -17.90 -33.36 26.53
N ASP A 186 -19.12 -32.84 26.47
CA ASP A 186 -19.84 -32.67 25.22
C ASP A 186 -19.33 -31.46 24.43
N GLN A 187 -19.34 -31.60 23.10
CA GLN A 187 -18.92 -30.56 22.18
C GLN A 187 -19.88 -29.37 22.15
N ALA A 188 -19.36 -28.20 21.76
CA ALA A 188 -20.14 -27.02 21.46
C ALA A 188 -21.09 -27.29 20.28
N LYS A 189 -22.38 -26.96 20.42
CA LYS A 189 -23.34 -26.94 19.31
C LYS A 189 -24.20 -25.69 19.34
N LEU A 190 -24.46 -25.14 18.16
CA LEU A 190 -25.46 -24.11 17.95
C LEU A 190 -26.87 -24.70 18.16
N ARG A 191 -27.65 -24.08 19.05
CA ARG A 191 -29.01 -24.47 19.41
C ARG A 191 -29.96 -23.28 19.29
N LYS A 192 -31.26 -23.59 19.24
CA LYS A 192 -32.36 -22.63 19.14
C LYS A 192 -33.34 -22.86 20.29
N ILE A 193 -33.83 -21.79 20.90
CA ILE A 193 -34.90 -21.80 21.90
C ILE A 193 -35.99 -20.81 21.51
N ILE A 194 -37.23 -21.11 21.87
CA ILE A 194 -38.38 -20.21 21.64
C ILE A 194 -38.74 -19.57 22.99
N ILE A 195 -38.73 -18.25 23.05
CA ILE A 195 -39.06 -17.45 24.24
C ILE A 195 -40.04 -16.36 23.83
N ASN A 196 -41.22 -16.31 24.47
CA ASN A 196 -42.23 -15.27 24.29
C ASN A 196 -42.60 -14.97 22.82
N GLY A 197 -42.64 -15.99 21.97
CA GLY A 197 -42.96 -15.85 20.53
C GLY A 197 -41.78 -15.43 19.65
N GLY A 198 -40.60 -15.18 20.21
CA GLY A 198 -39.34 -14.95 19.49
C GLY A 198 -38.40 -16.17 19.51
N GLU A 199 -37.52 -16.24 18.52
CA GLU A 199 -36.49 -17.28 18.41
C GLU A 199 -35.14 -16.73 18.90
N GLU A 200 -34.48 -17.44 19.81
CA GLU A 200 -33.13 -17.09 20.30
C GLU A 200 -32.15 -18.23 19.98
N PHE A 201 -30.97 -17.86 19.47
CA PHE A 201 -29.88 -18.80 19.20
C PHE A 201 -28.80 -18.71 20.27
N PHE A 202 -28.27 -19.85 20.68
CA PHE A 202 -27.22 -19.95 21.69
C PHE A 202 -26.31 -21.15 21.44
N ILE A 203 -25.10 -21.13 22.02
CA ILE A 203 -24.21 -22.29 22.03
C ILE A 203 -24.45 -23.09 23.30
N GLY A 204 -24.88 -24.34 23.14
CA GLY A 204 -25.06 -25.32 24.20
C GLY A 204 -24.15 -26.53 24.03
N CYS A 205 -24.18 -27.43 25.01
CA CYS A 205 -23.59 -28.76 24.90
C CYS A 205 -24.59 -29.79 24.34
N ASP A 206 -24.12 -30.99 23.99
CA ASP A 206 -24.97 -32.06 23.43
C ASP A 206 -26.08 -32.52 24.38
N LYS A 207 -25.79 -32.60 25.67
CA LYS A 207 -26.77 -32.99 26.69
C LYS A 207 -27.45 -31.78 27.37
N TRP A 208 -27.44 -30.61 26.74
CA TRP A 208 -28.12 -29.44 27.30
C TRP A 208 -29.63 -29.70 27.44
N ILE A 209 -30.18 -29.54 28.64
CA ILE A 209 -31.62 -29.62 28.93
C ILE A 209 -32.10 -28.29 29.52
N ARG A 210 -33.29 -27.85 29.11
CA ARG A 210 -33.89 -26.61 29.58
C ARG A 210 -34.18 -26.70 31.09
N GLY A 211 -33.66 -25.75 31.86
CA GLY A 211 -33.86 -25.66 33.32
C GLY A 211 -32.72 -26.25 34.15
N GLU A 212 -31.82 -27.01 33.55
CA GLU A 212 -30.61 -27.48 34.25
C GLU A 212 -29.58 -26.35 34.37
N LYS A 213 -29.01 -26.21 35.56
CA LYS A 213 -27.98 -25.21 35.84
C LYS A 213 -26.60 -25.73 35.42
N TRP A 214 -25.67 -24.83 35.15
CA TRP A 214 -24.24 -25.11 34.90
C TRP A 214 -23.88 -25.75 33.57
N HIS A 215 -24.86 -26.12 32.74
CA HIS A 215 -24.58 -26.43 31.35
C HIS A 215 -24.07 -25.20 30.58
N ARG A 216 -23.29 -25.45 29.53
CA ARG A 216 -22.82 -24.41 28.62
C ARG A 216 -24.02 -23.67 28.04
N TYR A 217 -24.01 -22.35 28.19
CA TYR A 217 -24.96 -21.45 27.58
C TYR A 217 -24.22 -20.18 27.19
N ILE A 218 -23.93 -20.01 25.91
CA ILE A 218 -23.32 -18.79 25.37
C ILE A 218 -24.34 -18.17 24.42
N LYS A 219 -24.93 -17.05 24.82
CA LYS A 219 -25.89 -16.32 24.00
C LYS A 219 -25.20 -15.80 22.75
N VAL A 220 -25.80 -16.01 21.57
CA VAL A 220 -25.30 -15.42 20.33
C VAL A 220 -25.72 -13.95 20.29
N GLN A 221 -24.75 -13.05 20.13
CA GLN A 221 -24.98 -11.61 20.05
C GLN A 221 -25.40 -11.19 18.63
N GLU A 222 -26.09 -10.05 18.51
CA GLU A 222 -26.59 -9.52 17.22
C GLU A 222 -25.48 -9.20 16.21
N GLU A 223 -24.28 -8.89 16.71
CA GLU A 223 -23.10 -8.62 15.91
C GLU A 223 -22.43 -9.88 15.33
N ILE A 224 -22.96 -11.06 15.61
CA ILE A 224 -22.49 -12.33 15.05
C ILE A 224 -23.31 -12.68 13.81
N ASP A 225 -22.63 -13.13 12.76
CA ASP A 225 -23.26 -13.64 11.54
C ASP A 225 -23.80 -15.06 11.82
N LEU A 226 -25.12 -15.16 12.01
CA LEU A 226 -25.80 -16.42 12.36
C LEU A 226 -25.69 -17.48 11.26
N GLU A 227 -25.66 -17.07 9.98
CA GLU A 227 -25.59 -17.99 8.86
C GLU A 227 -24.18 -18.59 8.75
N LEU A 228 -23.16 -17.74 8.82
CA LEU A 228 -21.76 -18.17 8.89
C LEU A 228 -21.48 -19.05 10.12
N LEU A 229 -22.02 -18.67 11.29
CA LEU A 229 -21.87 -19.45 12.51
C LEU A 229 -22.48 -20.85 12.37
N ARG A 230 -23.64 -20.96 11.70
CA ARG A 230 -24.29 -22.24 11.41
C ARG A 230 -23.42 -23.10 10.51
N ASP A 231 -22.84 -22.53 9.46
CA ASP A 231 -21.95 -23.24 8.53
C ASP A 231 -20.68 -23.76 9.25
N LEU A 232 -20.07 -22.95 10.11
CA LEU A 232 -18.91 -23.32 10.93
C LEU A 232 -19.19 -24.51 11.86
N PHE A 233 -20.35 -24.54 12.53
CA PHE A 233 -20.76 -25.65 13.38
C PHE A 233 -21.20 -26.90 12.62
N GLN A 234 -21.59 -26.77 11.35
CA GLN A 234 -21.93 -27.89 10.47
C GLN A 234 -20.73 -28.46 9.72
N GLY A 235 -19.56 -27.85 9.83
CA GLY A 235 -18.32 -28.33 9.19
C GLY A 235 -18.31 -28.17 7.68
N ARG A 236 -19.05 -27.19 7.13
CA ARG A 236 -18.90 -26.82 5.71
C ARG A 236 -17.55 -26.11 5.55
N ASP A 237 -16.85 -26.36 4.45
CA ASP A 237 -15.55 -25.73 4.18
C ASP A 237 -15.69 -24.21 4.17
N VAL A 238 -15.18 -23.56 5.21
CA VAL A 238 -15.14 -22.10 5.31
C VAL A 238 -13.68 -21.67 5.24
N PRO A 239 -13.31 -20.72 4.35
CA PRO A 239 -11.92 -20.28 4.19
C PRO A 239 -11.32 -19.80 5.52
N PRO A 240 -10.00 -19.92 5.71
CA PRO A 240 -9.35 -19.46 6.94
C PRO A 240 -9.53 -17.94 7.14
N PRO A 241 -9.52 -17.47 8.40
CA PRO A 241 -9.67 -16.06 8.71
C PRO A 241 -8.54 -15.22 8.06
N PRO A 242 -8.84 -13.97 7.65
CA PRO A 242 -7.84 -13.08 7.10
C PRO A 242 -6.70 -12.80 8.09
N PRO A 243 -5.49 -12.42 7.60
CA PRO A 243 -4.31 -12.25 8.43
C PRO A 243 -4.54 -11.30 9.60
N GLU A 244 -3.93 -11.62 10.76
CA GLU A 244 -4.05 -10.83 11.99
C GLU A 244 -3.69 -9.36 11.76
N HIS A 245 -4.62 -8.48 12.15
CA HIS A 245 -4.38 -7.05 12.14
C HIS A 245 -3.44 -6.67 13.27
N THR A 246 -2.61 -5.63 13.05
CA THR A 246 -1.79 -5.07 14.12
C THR A 246 -2.71 -4.58 15.24
N PRO A 247 -2.51 -5.02 16.49
CA PRO A 247 -3.22 -4.50 17.64
C PRO A 247 -3.13 -2.96 17.72
N VAL A 248 -4.21 -2.31 18.18
CA VAL A 248 -4.30 -0.84 18.26
C VAL A 248 -3.17 -0.25 19.10
N GLY A 249 -2.86 -0.84 20.26
CA GLY A 249 -1.77 -0.38 21.13
C GLY A 249 -0.40 -0.38 20.44
N ILE A 250 -0.06 -1.46 19.73
CA ILE A 250 1.19 -1.57 18.98
C ILE A 250 1.27 -0.52 17.87
N ARG A 251 0.15 -0.27 17.18
CA ARG A 251 0.09 0.75 16.13
C ARG A 251 0.32 2.15 16.69
N ASP A 252 -0.30 2.47 17.83
CA ASP A 252 -0.22 3.81 18.42
C ASP A 252 1.19 4.08 19.00
N GLU A 253 1.82 3.07 19.61
CA GLU A 253 3.23 3.11 20.04
C GLU A 253 4.19 3.27 18.85
N LEU A 254 3.96 2.52 17.76
CA LEU A 254 4.75 2.63 16.53
C LEU A 254 4.60 4.03 15.90
N GLN A 255 3.39 4.59 15.90
CA GLN A 255 3.14 5.93 15.39
C GLN A 255 3.87 7.00 16.23
N THR A 256 3.86 6.84 17.56
CA THR A 256 4.56 7.74 18.49
C THR A 256 6.07 7.67 18.29
N MET A 257 6.63 6.47 18.15
CA MET A 257 8.04 6.28 17.83
C MET A 257 8.40 7.00 16.53
N ILE A 258 7.63 6.79 15.45
CA ILE A 258 7.87 7.43 14.15
C ILE A 258 7.82 8.96 14.27
N GLN A 259 6.83 9.51 14.99
CA GLN A 259 6.74 10.94 15.24
C GLN A 259 7.96 11.52 15.96
N ASN A 260 8.48 10.81 16.97
CA ASN A 260 9.69 11.23 17.69
C ASN A 260 10.93 11.22 16.77
N ILE A 261 11.04 10.23 15.88
CA ILE A 261 12.13 10.17 14.91
C ILE A 261 12.02 11.33 13.91
N ILE A 262 10.82 11.59 13.37
CA ILE A 262 10.59 12.72 12.45
C ILE A 262 10.92 14.06 13.11
N THR A 263 10.56 14.23 14.39
CA THR A 263 10.88 15.44 15.16
C THR A 263 12.39 15.66 15.32
N SER A 264 13.19 14.59 15.24
CA SER A 264 14.64 14.63 15.42
C SER A 264 15.43 14.67 14.10
N ASP A 265 14.84 14.16 13.01
CA ASP A 265 15.44 14.04 11.68
C ASP A 265 14.33 14.19 10.63
N ASP A 266 14.28 15.32 9.90
CA ASP A 266 13.20 15.58 8.93
C ASP A 266 13.24 14.67 7.69
N SER A 267 14.28 13.83 7.52
CA SER A 267 14.49 12.98 6.34
C SER A 267 14.13 11.50 6.52
N VAL A 268 13.33 11.17 7.55
CA VAL A 268 12.94 9.80 7.88
C VAL A 268 12.28 9.10 6.69
N THR A 269 12.90 8.00 6.28
CA THR A 269 12.31 7.05 5.34
C THR A 269 11.96 5.75 6.07
N PRO A 270 11.00 4.96 5.55
CA PRO A 270 10.70 3.63 6.09
C PRO A 270 11.95 2.75 6.17
N ARG A 271 12.84 2.83 5.17
CA ARG A 271 14.13 2.12 5.19
C ARG A 271 15.05 2.63 6.28
N SER A 272 15.12 3.94 6.54
CA SER A 272 15.94 4.48 7.63
C SER A 272 15.48 4.00 9.01
N ILE A 273 14.18 3.76 9.21
CA ILE A 273 13.64 3.20 10.46
C ILE A 273 14.03 1.72 10.61
N ILE A 274 13.95 0.96 9.52
CA ILE A 274 14.34 -0.47 9.52
C ILE A 274 15.86 -0.62 9.70
N ALA A 275 16.65 0.23 9.05
CA ALA A 275 18.11 0.20 9.12
C ALA A 275 18.64 0.70 10.48
N LYS A 276 17.99 1.70 11.08
CA LYS A 276 18.29 2.21 12.43
C LYS A 276 17.38 1.50 13.45
N ASN A 277 17.59 0.20 13.64
CA ASN A 277 16.79 -0.64 14.54
C ASN A 277 16.83 -0.25 16.04
N ASN A 278 17.75 0.65 16.44
CA ASN A 278 17.83 1.19 17.80
C ASN A 278 16.49 1.71 18.34
N SER A 279 15.70 2.39 17.51
CA SER A 279 14.39 2.93 17.94
C SER A 279 13.33 1.83 18.09
N ILE A 280 13.43 0.74 17.33
CA ILE A 280 12.53 -0.42 17.43
C ILE A 280 12.82 -1.15 18.74
N ASN A 281 14.10 -1.42 19.02
CA ASN A 281 14.53 -2.07 20.24
C ASN A 281 14.18 -1.23 21.48
N ALA A 282 14.46 0.07 21.48
CA ALA A 282 14.11 0.96 22.58
C ALA A 282 12.60 1.04 22.87
N THR A 283 11.74 0.86 21.86
CA THR A 283 10.27 0.97 22.03
C THR A 283 9.62 -0.36 22.37
N PHE A 284 10.07 -1.45 21.74
CA PHE A 284 9.37 -2.74 21.78
C PHE A 284 10.20 -3.89 22.39
N ASP A 285 11.48 -3.66 22.72
CA ASP A 285 12.43 -4.70 23.15
C ASP A 285 12.53 -5.84 22.13
N LYS A 286 12.59 -5.46 20.84
CA LYS A 286 12.71 -6.33 19.66
C LYS A 286 13.67 -5.75 18.65
N ASP A 287 14.33 -6.61 17.89
CA ASP A 287 15.33 -6.18 16.90
C ASP A 287 14.72 -5.89 15.53
N THR A 288 13.54 -6.47 15.25
CA THR A 288 12.83 -6.31 13.97
C THR A 288 11.34 -6.04 14.14
N LEU A 289 10.73 -5.31 13.21
CA LEU A 289 9.28 -5.07 13.21
C LEU A 289 8.47 -6.37 13.05
N SER A 290 9.03 -7.38 12.39
CA SER A 290 8.42 -8.72 12.25
C SER A 290 8.28 -9.43 13.60
N GLU A 291 9.22 -9.22 14.53
CA GLU A 291 9.15 -9.77 15.89
C GLU A 291 8.15 -9.02 16.78
N VAL A 292 7.88 -7.74 16.49
CA VAL A 292 6.83 -6.96 17.16
C VAL A 292 5.45 -7.50 16.77
N HIS A 293 5.22 -7.71 15.47
CA HIS A 293 3.99 -8.35 14.98
C HIS A 293 4.14 -8.81 13.53
N ALA A 294 3.62 -10.00 13.18
CA ALA A 294 3.72 -10.57 11.84
C ALA A 294 3.12 -9.67 10.74
N SER A 295 2.10 -8.88 11.07
CA SER A 295 1.47 -7.93 10.15
C SER A 295 2.37 -6.75 9.73
N LEU A 296 3.45 -6.48 10.48
CA LEU A 296 4.40 -5.39 10.26
C LEU A 296 5.60 -5.81 9.39
N ASN A 297 5.64 -7.07 8.94
CA ASN A 297 6.58 -7.54 7.93
C ASN A 297 6.32 -6.92 6.53
N ASN A 298 5.28 -6.11 6.39
CA ASN A 298 4.96 -5.39 5.17
C ASN A 298 5.50 -3.94 5.27
N VAL A 299 6.49 -3.62 4.43
CA VAL A 299 7.14 -2.30 4.38
C VAL A 299 6.17 -1.19 3.93
N ASP A 300 5.14 -1.51 3.14
CA ASP A 300 4.14 -0.53 2.67
C ASP A 300 3.25 -0.02 3.81
N LYS A 301 2.96 -0.88 4.79
CA LYS A 301 2.28 -0.46 6.02
C LYS A 301 3.14 0.51 6.81
N LEU A 302 4.45 0.25 6.90
CA LEU A 302 5.38 1.19 7.53
C LEU A 302 5.45 2.51 6.74
N ARG A 303 5.53 2.44 5.40
CA ARG A 303 5.51 3.62 4.51
C ARG A 303 4.24 4.45 4.71
N THR A 304 3.09 3.79 4.77
CA THR A 304 1.78 4.43 5.02
C THR A 304 1.76 5.11 6.39
N LEU A 305 2.29 4.46 7.43
CA LEU A 305 2.35 5.05 8.77
C LEU A 305 3.29 6.26 8.82
N VAL A 306 4.46 6.18 8.18
CA VAL A 306 5.40 7.30 8.06
C VAL A 306 4.77 8.47 7.31
N ALA A 307 4.16 8.23 6.14
CA ALA A 307 3.48 9.26 5.36
C ALA A 307 2.33 9.91 6.15
N LYS A 308 1.57 9.11 6.91
CA LYS A 308 0.52 9.61 7.80
C LYS A 308 1.07 10.48 8.93
N CYS A 309 2.20 10.10 9.53
CA CYS A 309 2.87 10.91 10.54
C CYS A 309 3.33 12.25 9.96
N TYR A 310 3.98 12.25 8.80
CA TYR A 310 4.37 13.48 8.10
C TYR A 310 3.18 14.36 7.76
N LYS A 311 2.08 13.81 7.22
CA LYS A 311 0.86 14.57 6.92
C LYS A 311 0.22 15.16 8.17
N ASN A 312 0.25 14.45 9.30
CA ASN A 312 -0.28 14.95 10.56
C ASN A 312 0.60 16.04 11.18
N MET A 313 1.92 15.91 11.11
CA MET A 313 2.87 16.90 11.64
C MET A 313 2.98 18.14 10.75
N HIS A 314 2.86 17.95 9.44
CA HIS A 314 3.02 18.98 8.41
C HIS A 314 1.83 18.94 7.43
N PRO A 315 0.62 19.33 7.87
CA PRO A 315 -0.60 19.26 7.07
C PRO A 315 -0.55 20.09 5.78
N TYR A 316 0.38 21.04 5.69
CA TYR A 316 0.58 21.94 4.55
C TYR A 316 1.90 21.66 3.80
N GLY A 317 2.54 20.52 4.05
CA GLY A 317 3.83 20.13 3.47
C GLY A 317 5.04 20.67 4.21
N GLN A 318 6.22 20.23 3.78
CA GLN A 318 7.54 20.66 4.27
C GLN A 318 8.38 21.29 3.14
N GLY A 319 9.56 21.83 3.47
CA GLY A 319 10.43 22.51 2.50
C GLY A 319 9.74 23.72 1.87
N ASN A 320 9.88 23.89 0.55
CA ASN A 320 9.33 25.05 -0.18
C ASN A 320 7.81 25.22 0.01
N LEU A 321 7.04 24.12 0.04
CA LEU A 321 5.59 24.16 0.25
C LEU A 321 5.23 24.68 1.66
N GLY A 322 5.96 24.23 2.68
CA GLY A 322 5.80 24.71 4.05
C GLY A 322 6.16 26.20 4.20
N VAL A 323 7.18 26.66 3.47
CA VAL A 323 7.57 28.09 3.42
C VAL A 323 6.48 28.93 2.72
N MET A 324 5.98 28.47 1.57
CA MET A 324 4.90 29.15 0.85
C MET A 324 3.65 29.33 1.71
N HIS A 325 3.17 28.27 2.35
CA HIS A 325 2.02 28.34 3.25
C HIS A 325 2.27 29.28 4.44
N SER A 326 3.47 29.23 5.04
CA SER A 326 3.82 30.09 6.18
C SER A 326 3.84 31.58 5.82
N VAL A 327 4.28 31.92 4.59
CA VAL A 327 4.24 33.29 4.05
C VAL A 327 2.80 33.73 3.77
N GLN A 328 1.97 32.88 3.14
CA GLN A 328 0.56 33.17 2.87
C GLN A 328 -0.25 33.43 4.16
N CYS A 329 0.04 32.69 5.23
CA CYS A 329 -0.60 32.89 6.55
C CYS A 329 0.03 34.00 7.39
N LYS A 330 0.98 34.78 6.86
CA LYS A 330 1.67 35.88 7.56
C LYS A 330 2.30 35.48 8.91
N LYS A 331 2.88 34.27 9.00
CA LYS A 331 3.65 33.90 10.20
C LYS A 331 4.85 34.85 10.35
N PHE A 332 4.95 35.52 11.50
CA PHE A 332 5.76 36.72 11.72
C PHE A 332 7.26 36.53 11.38
N ASP A 333 7.84 35.38 11.72
CA ASP A 333 9.27 35.12 11.50
C ASP A 333 9.62 34.87 10.02
N MET A 334 8.74 34.17 9.28
CA MET A 334 8.99 33.86 7.87
C MET A 334 8.60 35.02 6.94
N HIS A 335 7.55 35.78 7.27
CA HIS A 335 7.10 36.90 6.46
C HIS A 335 8.15 38.02 6.35
N ASN A 336 8.96 38.23 7.40
CA ASN A 336 10.01 39.26 7.39
C ASN A 336 11.32 38.77 6.76
N TYR A 337 11.49 37.46 6.63
CA TYR A 337 12.70 36.86 6.07
C TYR A 337 12.54 36.53 4.58
N VAL A 338 11.38 36.04 4.15
CA VAL A 338 11.10 35.75 2.75
C VAL A 338 10.72 37.04 2.03
N ARG A 339 11.57 37.47 1.09
CA ARG A 339 11.39 38.71 0.31
C ARG A 339 10.62 38.51 -0.97
N ARG A 340 10.81 37.35 -1.60
CA ARG A 340 10.19 37.03 -2.88
C ARG A 340 10.06 35.52 -3.06
N ILE A 341 8.96 35.11 -3.64
CA ILE A 341 8.75 33.75 -4.16
C ILE A 341 8.42 33.91 -5.64
N GLU A 342 9.21 33.31 -6.52
CA GLU A 342 8.94 33.23 -7.95
C GLU A 342 8.85 31.76 -8.37
N GLN A 343 7.84 31.45 -9.17
CA GLN A 343 7.72 30.16 -9.85
C GLN A 343 8.05 30.34 -11.32
N PHE A 344 8.94 29.52 -11.83
CA PHE A 344 9.31 29.50 -13.24
C PHE A 344 8.40 28.53 -14.01
N GLU A 345 8.34 28.71 -15.33
CA GLU A 345 7.51 27.89 -16.23
C GLU A 345 7.91 26.40 -16.23
N ASP A 346 9.14 26.08 -15.81
CA ASP A 346 9.68 24.73 -15.65
C ASP A 346 9.34 24.09 -14.28
N GLY A 347 8.52 24.75 -13.46
CA GLY A 347 8.11 24.28 -12.14
C GLY A 347 9.13 24.52 -11.03
N GLN A 348 10.28 25.13 -11.32
CA GLN A 348 11.23 25.52 -10.27
C GLN A 348 10.67 26.69 -9.44
N THR A 349 10.96 26.68 -8.13
CA THR A 349 10.59 27.76 -7.22
C THR A 349 11.82 28.44 -6.66
N LEU A 350 11.99 29.73 -6.94
CA LEU A 350 12.99 30.60 -6.30
C LEU A 350 12.37 31.25 -5.08
N ILE A 351 12.98 31.03 -3.92
CA ILE A 351 12.61 31.70 -2.67
C ILE A 351 13.78 32.60 -2.25
N LEU A 352 13.64 33.91 -2.43
CA LEU A 352 14.62 34.88 -1.99
C LEU A 352 14.41 35.17 -0.50
N CYS A 353 15.38 34.75 0.32
CA CYS A 353 15.37 34.98 1.77
C CYS A 353 16.45 35.97 2.18
N MET A 354 16.08 37.05 2.88
CA MET A 354 17.00 38.08 3.34
C MET A 354 16.38 38.90 4.47
N LEU A 355 17.15 39.16 5.54
CA LEU A 355 16.73 40.09 6.61
C LEU A 355 16.92 41.54 6.15
N ASP A 356 16.14 42.47 6.71
CA ASP A 356 16.18 43.89 6.30
C ASP A 356 17.56 44.52 6.43
N PHE A 357 18.31 44.17 7.48
CA PHE A 357 19.66 44.70 7.65
C PHE A 357 20.65 44.10 6.65
N GLN A 358 20.46 42.85 6.21
CA GLN A 358 21.29 42.21 5.18
C GLN A 358 21.04 42.88 3.83
N ALA A 359 19.77 43.17 3.50
CA ALA A 359 19.41 43.90 2.28
C ALA A 359 20.03 45.30 2.24
N LYS A 360 20.00 46.03 3.37
CA LYS A 360 20.65 47.34 3.51
C LYS A 360 22.17 47.27 3.38
N ALA A 361 22.80 46.23 3.95
CA ALA A 361 24.24 46.03 3.82
C ALA A 361 24.65 45.70 2.38
N LEU A 362 23.83 44.93 1.66
CA LEU A 362 24.08 44.56 0.27
C LEU A 362 24.08 45.79 -0.66
N GLN A 363 23.23 46.78 -0.40
CA GLN A 363 23.19 48.04 -1.16
C GLN A 363 24.45 48.89 -1.00
N ASN A 364 25.22 48.67 0.08
CA ASN A 364 26.45 49.41 0.37
C ASN A 364 27.71 48.72 -0.18
N LEU A 365 27.59 47.51 -0.72
CA LEU A 365 28.65 46.82 -1.46
C LEU A 365 28.64 47.33 -2.91
N LYS A 366 29.20 48.52 -3.13
CA LYS A 366 29.55 49.01 -4.48
C LYS A 366 30.96 48.61 -4.85
#